data_AF-A0A7Y5Y9G9-F1
#
_entry.id   AF-A0A7Y5Y9G9-F1
#
_cell.length_a   1.000
_cell.length_b   1.000
_cell.length_c   1.000
_cell.angle_alpha   90.00
_cell.angle_beta   90.00
_cell.angle_gamma   90.00
#
_symmetry.space_group_name_H-M   'P 1'
#
loop_
_entity.id
_entity.type
_entity.pdbx_description
1 polymer ?
#
loop_
_entity_poly.entity_id
_entity_poly.type
_entity_poly.pdbx_seq_one_letter_code
_entity_poly.pdbx_strand_id
1 'polypeptide(L)'
;MTRVWAWVVGLVVVVIFVLPWSLLWVGRCVDYAPGYGESFCESGPVIGQPAAGIVGAVSALLMLYCLYRIVRILIQRWRNQPARTK
;
A
#
# COMPACT_ATOMS: atom_id res chain seq x y z
N MET A 1 -15.19 -6.50 19.41
CA MET A 1 -14.36 -5.35 18.96
C MET A 1 -13.10 -5.82 18.24
N THR A 2 -12.47 -6.91 18.70
CA THR A 2 -11.32 -7.61 18.10
C THR A 2 -11.35 -7.78 16.57
N ARG A 3 -12.50 -8.12 15.99
CA ARG A 3 -12.61 -8.39 14.55
C ARG A 3 -12.39 -7.18 13.65
N VAL A 4 -12.64 -5.96 14.12
CA VAL A 4 -12.35 -4.71 13.37
C VAL A 4 -10.89 -4.34 13.55
N TRP A 5 -10.36 -4.55 14.75
CA TRP A 5 -8.98 -4.22 15.12
C TRP A 5 -7.95 -4.96 14.23
N ALA A 6 -8.22 -6.21 13.88
CA ALA A 6 -7.38 -6.96 12.95
C ALA A 6 -7.24 -6.30 11.56
N TRP A 7 -8.33 -5.72 11.02
CA TRP A 7 -8.29 -5.01 9.73
C TRP A 7 -7.62 -3.66 9.84
N VAL A 8 -7.78 -2.96 10.97
CA VAL A 8 -7.09 -1.69 11.23
C VAL A 8 -5.59 -1.91 11.31
N VAL A 9 -5.13 -2.93 12.04
CA VAL A 9 -3.71 -3.31 12.09
C VAL A 9 -3.20 -3.67 10.71
N GLY A 10 -3.95 -4.45 9.92
CA GLY A 10 -3.58 -4.76 8.54
C GLY A 10 -3.38 -3.50 7.70
N LEU A 11 -4.26 -2.51 7.82
CA LEU A 11 -4.17 -1.24 7.12
C LEU A 11 -2.93 -0.45 7.55
N VAL A 12 -2.67 -0.37 8.86
CA VAL A 12 -1.48 0.29 9.41
C VAL A 12 -0.19 -0.37 8.93
N VAL A 13 -0.13 -1.70 8.89
CA VAL A 13 1.04 -2.42 8.38
C VAL A 13 1.28 -2.13 6.91
N VAL A 14 0.23 -2.15 6.07
CA VAL A 14 0.38 -1.81 4.64
C VAL A 14 0.85 -0.37 4.46
N VAL A 15 0.29 0.57 5.22
CA VAL A 15 0.62 2.00 5.10
C VAL A 15 2.01 2.34 5.62
N ILE A 16 2.43 1.75 6.74
CA ILE A 16 3.71 2.10 7.38
C ILE A 16 4.86 1.30 6.80
N PHE A 17 4.65 0.04 6.42
CA PHE A 17 5.74 -0.82 5.96
C PHE A 17 5.78 -0.94 4.44
N VAL A 18 4.65 -1.18 3.78
CA VAL A 18 4.66 -1.51 2.34
C VAL A 18 4.80 -0.26 1.47
N LEU A 19 4.06 0.80 1.81
CA LEU A 19 4.05 2.03 1.01
C LEU A 19 5.40 2.77 1.02
N PRO A 20 6.05 3.04 2.17
CA PRO A 20 7.31 3.76 2.19
C PRO A 20 8.40 2.99 1.46
N TRP A 21 8.50 1.67 1.66
CA TRP A 21 9.51 0.85 0.99
C TRP A 21 9.36 0.81 -0.53
N SER A 22 8.13 0.80 -1.02
CA SER A 22 7.84 0.80 -2.47
C SER A 22 7.95 2.19 -3.11
N LEU A 23 7.82 3.24 -2.31
CA LEU A 23 7.98 4.65 -2.71
C LEU A 23 9.36 5.23 -2.41
N LEU A 24 10.32 4.41 -1.95
CA LEU A 24 11.72 4.85 -1.87
C LEU A 24 12.25 4.96 -3.30
N TRP A 25 12.56 6.19 -3.69
CA TRP A 25 13.24 6.52 -4.94
C TRP A 25 14.72 6.64 -4.64
N VAL A 26 15.54 5.92 -5.39
CA VAL A 26 17.00 6.03 -5.33
C VAL A 26 17.51 6.47 -6.68
N GLY A 27 18.41 7.45 -6.67
CA GLY A 27 19.21 7.79 -7.84
C GLY A 27 20.24 6.69 -8.06
N ARG A 28 20.25 6.08 -9.24
CA ARG A 28 21.30 5.16 -9.68
C ARG A 28 21.94 5.77 -10.91
N CYS A 29 23.25 5.97 -10.88
CA CYS A 29 23.99 6.36 -12.07
C CYS A 29 24.41 5.08 -12.79
N VAL A 30 23.92 4.92 -14.01
CA VAL A 30 24.13 3.73 -14.84
C VAL A 30 25.04 4.14 -15.99
N ASP A 31 26.21 3.50 -16.08
CA ASP A 31 27.10 3.64 -17.22
C ASP A 31 26.67 2.65 -18.30
N TYR A 32 25.97 3.16 -19.31
CA TYR A 32 25.44 2.34 -20.40
C TYR A 32 26.53 1.81 -21.35
N ALA A 33 27.75 2.35 -21.30
CA ALA A 33 28.92 1.82 -22.02
C ALA A 33 30.23 2.11 -21.27
N PRO A 34 31.07 1.09 -20.97
CA PRO A 34 32.39 1.33 -20.39
C PRO A 34 33.28 2.03 -21.43
N GLY A 35 33.57 3.31 -21.23
CA GLY A 35 34.52 4.09 -22.04
C GLY A 35 33.95 5.26 -22.84
N TYR A 36 32.64 5.50 -22.81
CA TYR A 36 32.01 6.70 -23.37
C TYR A 36 31.40 7.51 -22.23
N GLY A 37 32.08 8.61 -21.87
CA GLY A 37 31.96 9.31 -20.58
C GLY A 37 30.66 10.07 -20.27
N GLU A 38 29.49 9.51 -20.58
CA GLU A 38 28.21 10.06 -20.12
C GLU A 38 27.51 9.10 -19.17
N SER A 39 27.76 9.31 -17.87
CA SER A 39 27.06 8.64 -16.79
C SER A 39 25.67 9.27 -16.63
N PHE A 40 24.61 8.52 -16.95
CA PHE A 40 23.23 8.98 -16.78
C PHE A 40 22.74 8.60 -15.38
N CYS A 41 22.31 9.59 -14.60
CA CYS A 41 21.70 9.35 -13.30
C CYS A 41 20.18 9.24 -13.45
N GLU A 42 19.68 8.01 -13.33
CA GLU A 42 18.26 7.71 -13.37
C GLU A 42 17.71 7.63 -11.95
N SER A 43 16.60 8.31 -11.72
CA SER A 43 15.84 8.20 -10.47
C SER A 43 14.76 7.16 -10.66
N GLY A 44 14.90 6.03 -9.97
CA GLY A 44 13.96 4.92 -10.08
C GLY A 44 13.58 4.34 -8.72
N PRO A 45 12.45 3.62 -8.64
CA PRO A 45 12.08 2.92 -7.41
C PRO A 45 13.16 1.88 -7.06
N VAL A 46 13.47 1.74 -5.77
CA VAL A 46 14.50 0.79 -5.27
C VAL A 46 14.28 -0.63 -5.78
N ILE A 47 13.02 -1.04 -5.92
CA ILE A 47 12.60 -2.38 -6.34
C ILE A 47 12.53 -2.56 -7.87
N GLY A 48 12.78 -1.50 -8.65
CA GLY A 48 12.59 -1.47 -10.10
C GLY A 48 11.14 -1.17 -10.50
N GLN A 49 10.97 -0.50 -11.64
CA GLN A 49 9.68 -0.04 -12.16
C GLN A 49 8.59 -1.12 -12.23
N PRO A 50 8.84 -2.34 -12.76
CA PRO A 50 7.81 -3.37 -12.83
C PRO A 50 7.40 -3.88 -11.43
N ALA A 51 8.34 -4.01 -10.51
CA ALA A 51 8.04 -4.43 -9.14
C ALA A 51 7.23 -3.36 -8.38
N ALA A 52 7.56 -2.08 -8.58
CA ALA A 52 6.80 -0.97 -8.01
C ALA A 52 5.34 -0.96 -8.48
N GLY A 53 5.09 -1.24 -9.77
CA GLY A 53 3.74 -1.37 -10.31
C GLY A 53 2.94 -2.51 -9.65
N ILE A 54 3.55 -3.69 -9.52
CA ILE A 54 2.91 -4.86 -8.91
C ILE A 54 2.63 -4.62 -7.42
N VAL A 55 3.62 -4.13 -6.66
CA VAL A 55 3.47 -3.86 -5.22
C VAL A 55 2.43 -2.76 -4.98
N GLY A 56 2.41 -1.72 -5.82
CA GLY A 56 1.37 -0.69 -5.81
C GLY A 56 -0.04 -1.27 -6.04
N ALA A 57 -0.21 -2.11 -7.06
CA ALA A 57 -1.51 -2.73 -7.35
C ALA A 57 -1.99 -3.66 -6.21
N VAL A 58 -1.11 -4.51 -5.68
CA VAL A 58 -1.43 -5.44 -4.59
C VAL A 58 -1.79 -4.68 -3.31
N SER A 59 -1.03 -3.64 -2.97
CA SER A 59 -1.31 -2.82 -1.78
C SER A 59 -2.63 -2.06 -1.90
N ALA A 60 -2.97 -1.53 -3.08
CA ALA A 60 -4.27 -0.91 -3.35
C ALA A 60 -5.43 -1.90 -3.15
N LEU A 61 -5.33 -3.11 -3.69
CA LEU A 61 -6.33 -4.16 -3.52
C LEU A 61 -6.50 -4.56 -2.04
N LEU A 62 -5.39 -4.69 -1.30
CA LEU A 62 -5.42 -4.99 0.13
C LEU A 62 -6.10 -3.88 0.94
N MET A 63 -5.83 -2.61 0.62
CA MET A 63 -6.49 -1.48 1.26
C MET A 63 -8.00 -1.49 1.00
N LEU A 64 -8.41 -1.67 -0.26
CA LEU A 64 -9.83 -1.77 -0.64
C LEU A 64 -10.52 -2.94 0.07
N TYR A 65 -9.85 -4.09 0.17
CA TYR A 65 -10.39 -5.26 0.86
C TYR A 65 -10.57 -5.00 2.35
N CYS A 66 -9.56 -4.41 3.02
CA CYS A 66 -9.65 -4.06 4.44
C CYS A 66 -10.77 -3.07 4.70
N LEU A 67 -10.88 -2.01 3.90
CA LEU A 67 -11.94 -1.01 3.98
C LEU A 67 -13.31 -1.65 3.77
N TYR A 68 -13.47 -2.48 2.75
CA TYR A 68 -14.72 -3.21 2.49
C TYR A 68 -15.15 -4.06 3.70
N ARG A 69 -14.21 -4.77 4.33
CA ARG A 69 -14.50 -5.59 5.51
C ARG A 69 -14.92 -4.73 6.71
N ILE A 70 -14.25 -3.61 6.94
CA ILE A 70 -14.60 -2.67 8.02
C ILE A 70 -16.00 -2.10 7.80
N VAL A 71 -16.27 -1.58 6.60
CA VAL A 71 -17.57 -1.01 6.22
C VAL A 71 -18.68 -2.05 6.35
N ARG A 72 -18.46 -3.28 5.86
CA ARG A 72 -19.44 -4.37 6.00
C ARG A 72 -19.76 -4.70 7.46
N ILE A 73 -18.74 -4.75 8.33
CA ILE A 73 -18.94 -5.00 9.77
C ILE A 73 -19.70 -3.85 10.43
N LEU A 74 -19.36 -2.60 10.07
CA LEU A 74 -20.05 -1.42 10.59
C LEU A 74 -21.52 -1.39 10.15
N ILE A 75 -21.80 -1.63 8.86
CA ILE A 75 -23.17 -1.72 8.34
C ILE A 75 -23.96 -2.82 9.05
N GLN A 76 -23.37 -4.01 9.25
CA GLN A 76 -24.03 -5.08 10.00
C GLN A 76 -24.33 -4.69 11.44
N ARG A 77 -23.42 -3.97 12.10
CA ARG A 77 -23.63 -3.46 13.46
C ARG A 77 -24.75 -2.43 13.52
N TRP A 78 -24.78 -1.48 12.58
CA TRP A 78 -25.82 -0.47 12.47
C TRP A 78 -27.18 -1.11 12.20
N ARG A 79 -27.25 -2.07 11.27
CA ARG A 79 -28.49 -2.78 10.93
C ARG A 79 -29.03 -3.64 12.08
N ASN A 80 -28.14 -4.17 12.92
CA ASN A 80 -28.52 -4.97 14.08
C ASN A 80 -28.66 -4.14 15.37
N GLN A 81 -28.50 -2.81 15.32
CA GLN A 81 -28.95 -1.98 16.44
C GLN A 81 -30.46 -1.86 16.33
N PRO A 82 -31.24 -2.49 17.25
CA PRO A 82 -32.66 -2.21 17.30
C PRO A 82 -32.79 -0.70 17.49
N ALA A 83 -33.66 -0.07 16.71
CA ALA A 83 -34.00 1.34 16.84
C ALA A 83 -34.13 1.64 18.33
N ARG A 84 -33.15 2.36 18.90
CA ARG A 84 -33.22 2.85 20.26
C ARG A 84 -34.28 3.93 20.21
N THR A 85 -35.53 3.51 20.32
CA THR A 85 -36.70 4.34 20.53
C THR A 85 -36.42 5.24 21.71
N LYS A 86 -36.29 6.53 21.42
CA LYS A 86 -36.70 7.62 22.29
C LYS A 86 -37.34 8.67 21.42
#